data_AF-A0A7Y1Y3H2-F1
#
_entry.id   AF-A0A7Y1Y3H2-F1
#
_cell.length_a   1.000
_cell.length_b   1.000
_cell.length_c   1.000
_cell.angle_alpha   90.00
_cell.angle_beta   90.00
_cell.angle_gamma   90.00
#
_symmetry.space_group_name_H-M   'P 1'
#
loop_
_entity.id
_entity.type
_entity.pdbx_description
1 polymer ?
#
loop_
_entity_poly.entity_id
_entity_poly.type
_entity_poly.pdbx_seq_one_letter_code
_entity_poly.pdbx_strand_id
1 'polypeptide(L)'
;MKLLQILLPLVILFVHGLVYNGIGEIAAARGVDYGPLLKIPLDAHIPLVPVFVLAYLLVWFFPLALIAVVAWERGLDPAPFRRLSVELLALMLTCYALWIVFPVSVDLRVEDSALERHGWLGELVGFNYGRASLWNACPSFHVAGPWLLCRALPPSHRAWRVIFWAAVAAIMASTVLIRIHYLLDIVFGVAVAEFVHHLVRRRWAST
;
A
#
# COMPACT_ATOMS: atom_id res chain seq x y z
N MET A 1 -24.05 7.76 13.72
CA MET A 1 -23.28 6.52 13.99
C MET A 1 -22.97 5.70 12.73
N LYS A 2 -23.92 5.43 11.81
CA LYS A 2 -23.66 4.64 10.58
C LYS A 2 -22.59 5.26 9.67
N LEU A 3 -22.69 6.56 9.37
CA LEU A 3 -21.72 7.26 8.52
C LEU A 3 -20.29 7.16 9.06
N LEU A 4 -20.10 7.31 10.37
CA LEU A 4 -18.79 7.14 11.01
C LEU A 4 -18.20 5.75 10.75
N GLN A 5 -19.02 4.70 10.83
CA GLN A 5 -18.55 3.32 10.56
C GLN A 5 -18.17 3.12 9.08
N ILE A 6 -18.86 3.78 8.16
CA ILE A 6 -18.55 3.74 6.72
C ILE A 6 -17.23 4.47 6.42
N LEU A 7 -17.00 5.61 7.08
CA LEU A 7 -15.81 6.44 6.89
C LEU A 7 -14.60 5.98 7.72
N LEU A 8 -14.79 5.11 8.71
CA LEU A 8 -13.72 4.63 9.59
C LEU A 8 -12.50 4.05 8.85
N PRO A 9 -12.65 3.25 7.77
CA PRO A 9 -11.50 2.83 6.97
C PRO A 9 -10.65 3.98 6.44
N LEU A 10 -11.26 5.10 6.02
CA LEU A 10 -10.54 6.29 5.57
C LEU A 10 -9.80 6.97 6.72
N VAL A 11 -10.41 7.04 7.90
CA VAL A 11 -9.77 7.59 9.10
C VAL A 11 -8.53 6.76 9.46
N ILE A 12 -8.63 5.43 9.42
CA ILE A 12 -7.49 4.53 9.68
C ILE A 12 -6.36 4.78 8.68
N LEU A 13 -6.66 4.89 7.40
CA LEU A 13 -5.65 5.16 6.36
C LEU A 13 -5.05 6.56 6.45
N PHE A 14 -5.84 7.55 6.87
CA PHE A 14 -5.33 8.89 7.13
C PHE A 14 -4.35 8.89 8.32
N VAL A 15 -4.71 8.25 9.43
CA VAL A 15 -3.82 8.07 10.59
C VAL A 15 -2.56 7.29 10.18
N HIS A 16 -2.70 6.25 9.36
CA HIS A 16 -1.57 5.51 8.81
C HIS A 16 -0.59 6.44 8.09
N GLY A 17 -1.09 7.32 7.21
CA GLY A 17 -0.27 8.29 6.49
C GLY A 17 0.47 9.27 7.40
N LEU A 18 -0.15 9.70 8.51
CA LEU A 18 0.48 10.61 9.48
C LEU A 18 1.63 9.95 10.24
N VAL A 19 1.47 8.67 10.62
CA VAL A 19 2.47 7.96 11.43
C VAL A 19 3.48 7.18 10.60
N TYR A 20 3.23 6.99 9.31
CA TYR A 20 4.05 6.16 8.41
C TYR A 20 5.54 6.48 8.52
N ASN A 21 5.92 7.73 8.30
CA ASN A 21 7.33 8.13 8.34
C ASN A 21 7.94 7.96 9.73
N GLY A 22 7.19 8.25 10.80
CA GLY A 22 7.66 8.05 12.18
C GLY A 22 7.95 6.58 12.50
N ILE A 23 7.14 5.64 12.01
CA ILE A 23 7.47 4.20 12.13
C ILE A 23 8.76 3.87 11.37
N GLY A 24 8.97 4.49 10.21
CA GLY A 24 10.20 4.32 9.44
C GLY A 24 11.44 4.88 10.13
N GLU A 25 11.32 6.00 10.85
CA GLU A 25 12.40 6.52 11.69
C GLU A 25 12.73 5.59 12.85
N ILE A 26 11.71 4.98 13.48
CA ILE A 26 11.92 3.96 14.52
C ILE A 26 12.63 2.73 13.93
N ALA A 27 12.23 2.27 12.74
CA ALA A 27 12.87 1.17 12.03
C ALA A 27 14.34 1.49 11.70
N ALA A 28 14.62 2.69 11.18
CA ALA A 28 15.97 3.16 10.90
C ALA A 28 16.84 3.20 12.18
N ALA A 29 16.27 3.66 13.29
CA ALA A 29 16.96 3.76 14.57
C ALA A 29 17.33 2.39 15.18
N ARG A 30 16.85 1.27 14.62
CA ARG A 30 17.29 -0.09 15.01
C ARG A 30 18.74 -0.36 14.65
N GLY A 31 19.32 0.38 13.70
CA GLY A 31 20.72 0.24 13.30
C GLY A 31 21.06 -1.07 12.58
N VAL A 32 20.04 -1.80 12.11
CA VAL A 32 20.19 -3.01 11.30
C VAL A 32 19.32 -2.87 10.05
N ASP A 33 19.79 -3.40 8.93
CA ASP A 33 19.08 -3.36 7.65
C ASP A 33 19.07 -4.73 6.99
N TYR A 34 17.87 -5.26 6.75
CA TYR A 34 17.65 -6.52 6.06
C TYR A 34 17.32 -6.32 4.56
N GLY A 35 17.25 -5.07 4.07
CA GLY A 35 17.09 -4.70 2.66
C GLY A 35 17.93 -5.53 1.69
N PRO A 36 19.25 -5.67 1.92
CA PRO A 36 20.11 -6.47 1.05
C PRO A 36 19.70 -7.94 0.90
N LEU A 37 18.99 -8.53 1.87
CA LEU A 37 18.50 -9.91 1.78
C LEU A 37 17.26 -10.05 0.87
N LEU A 38 16.55 -8.95 0.62
CA LEU A 38 15.32 -8.92 -0.18
C LEU A 38 15.57 -8.50 -1.63
N LYS A 39 16.73 -7.90 -1.90
CA LYS A 39 17.17 -7.51 -3.24
C LYS A 39 17.51 -8.73 -4.07
N ILE A 40 16.84 -8.89 -5.21
CA ILE A 40 17.10 -9.95 -6.19
C ILE A 40 17.70 -9.39 -7.47
N PRO A 41 18.41 -10.21 -8.29
CA PRO A 41 19.04 -9.73 -9.52
C PRO A 41 18.08 -9.02 -10.49
N LEU A 42 16.81 -9.41 -10.49
CA LEU A 42 15.79 -8.80 -11.34
C LEU A 42 15.54 -7.32 -11.00
N ASP A 43 15.66 -6.91 -9.74
CA ASP A 43 15.44 -5.51 -9.32
C ASP A 43 16.41 -4.55 -10.03
N ALA A 44 17.63 -5.00 -10.33
CA ALA A 44 18.64 -4.21 -11.04
C ALA A 44 18.25 -3.93 -12.50
N HIS A 45 17.45 -4.81 -13.10
CA HIS A 45 17.06 -4.75 -14.51
C HIS A 45 15.75 -3.98 -14.75
N ILE A 46 15.02 -3.62 -13.69
CA ILE A 46 13.80 -2.82 -13.80
C ILE A 46 14.19 -1.37 -14.12
N PRO A 47 13.77 -0.82 -15.27
CA PRO A 47 14.09 0.57 -15.61
C PRO A 47 13.25 1.54 -14.78
N LEU A 48 13.77 2.75 -14.59
CA LEU A 48 12.96 3.86 -14.13
C LEU A 48 11.98 4.26 -15.24
N VAL A 49 10.68 4.27 -14.93
CA VAL A 49 9.63 4.72 -15.85
C VAL A 49 8.77 5.80 -15.17
N PRO A 50 9.16 7.09 -15.22
CA PRO A 50 8.62 8.13 -14.36
C PRO A 50 7.12 8.39 -14.51
N VAL A 51 6.53 8.14 -15.68
CA VAL A 51 5.07 8.30 -15.89
C VAL A 51 4.24 7.43 -14.92
N PHE A 52 4.79 6.33 -14.42
CA PHE A 52 4.13 5.49 -13.42
C PHE A 52 3.96 6.16 -12.06
N VAL A 53 4.60 7.30 -11.80
CA VAL A 53 4.32 8.12 -10.62
C VAL A 53 2.84 8.51 -10.55
N LEU A 54 2.18 8.69 -11.70
CA LEU A 54 0.75 8.98 -11.76
C LEU A 54 -0.09 7.80 -11.24
N ALA A 55 0.29 6.57 -11.61
CA ALA A 55 -0.34 5.36 -11.10
C ALA A 55 -0.04 5.16 -9.61
N TYR A 56 1.17 5.49 -9.16
CA TYR A 56 1.55 5.47 -7.73
C TYR A 56 0.66 6.41 -6.90
N LEU A 57 0.41 7.63 -7.38
CA LEU A 57 -0.43 8.61 -6.68
C LEU A 57 -1.90 8.18 -6.54
N LEU A 58 -2.36 7.20 -7.33
CA LEU A 58 -3.70 6.64 -7.16
C LEU A 58 -3.92 6.08 -5.76
N VAL A 59 -2.88 5.66 -5.04
CA VAL A 59 -3.01 5.15 -3.66
C VAL A 59 -3.73 6.12 -2.72
N TRP A 60 -3.62 7.43 -2.96
CA TRP A 60 -4.24 8.47 -2.13
C TRP A 60 -5.74 8.62 -2.37
N PHE A 61 -6.21 8.33 -3.58
CA PHE A 61 -7.61 8.50 -3.98
C PHE A 61 -8.37 7.17 -4.09
N PHE A 62 -7.64 6.07 -4.27
CA PHE A 62 -8.16 4.72 -4.43
C PHE A 62 -9.08 4.29 -3.26
N PRO A 63 -8.72 4.49 -1.98
CA PRO A 63 -9.59 4.10 -0.87
C PRO A 63 -10.92 4.86 -0.88
N LEU A 64 -10.90 6.15 -1.20
CA LEU A 64 -12.11 6.98 -1.28
C LEU A 64 -13.04 6.48 -2.37
N ALA A 65 -12.50 6.24 -3.57
CA ALA A 65 -13.27 5.72 -4.69
C ALA A 65 -13.87 4.34 -4.39
N LEU A 66 -13.09 3.43 -3.81
CA LEU A 66 -13.56 2.10 -3.47
C LEU A 66 -14.63 2.13 -2.39
N ILE A 67 -14.46 2.92 -1.34
CA ILE A 67 -15.44 3.05 -0.26
C ILE A 67 -16.73 3.66 -0.78
N ALA A 68 -16.66 4.66 -1.65
CA ALA A 68 -17.84 5.24 -2.29
C ALA A 68 -18.61 4.19 -3.11
N VAL A 69 -17.91 3.40 -3.93
CA VAL A 69 -18.54 2.33 -4.72
C VAL A 69 -19.15 1.25 -3.81
N VAL A 70 -18.42 0.77 -2.80
CA VAL A 70 -18.97 -0.23 -1.87
C VAL A 70 -20.17 0.33 -1.11
N ALA A 71 -20.14 1.61 -0.72
CA ALA A 71 -21.21 2.24 0.05
C ALA A 71 -22.48 2.41 -0.80
N TRP A 72 -22.31 2.83 -2.06
CA TRP A 72 -23.37 2.89 -3.06
C TRP A 72 -24.01 1.51 -3.28
N GLU A 73 -23.21 0.50 -3.58
CA GLU A 73 -23.68 -0.86 -3.91
C GLU A 73 -24.32 -1.58 -2.71
N ARG A 74 -23.91 -1.24 -1.48
CA ARG A 74 -24.44 -1.84 -0.24
C ARG A 74 -25.55 -1.03 0.42
N GLY A 75 -26.04 0.03 -0.23
CA GLY A 75 -27.10 0.88 0.32
C GLY A 75 -26.73 1.51 1.66
N LEU A 76 -25.46 1.91 1.83
CA LEU A 76 -24.89 2.46 3.06
C LEU A 76 -24.99 1.51 4.28
N ASP A 77 -25.01 0.19 4.08
CA ASP A 77 -24.84 -0.77 5.17
C ASP A 77 -23.44 -0.65 5.80
N PRO A 78 -23.33 -0.33 7.09
CA PRO A 78 -22.02 -0.19 7.74
C PRO A 78 -21.32 -1.53 8.04
N ALA A 79 -21.99 -2.68 7.97
CA ALA A 79 -21.41 -3.96 8.37
C ALA A 79 -20.12 -4.36 7.60
N PRO A 80 -20.05 -4.23 6.26
CA PRO A 80 -18.82 -4.49 5.51
C PRO A 80 -17.67 -3.56 5.91
N PHE A 81 -17.97 -2.30 6.23
CA PHE A 81 -16.97 -1.30 6.60
C PHE A 81 -16.41 -1.51 8.00
N ARG A 82 -17.20 -2.02 8.94
CA ARG A 82 -16.70 -2.43 10.27
C ARG A 82 -15.67 -3.55 10.13
N ARG A 83 -15.98 -4.59 9.34
CA ARG A 83 -15.02 -5.67 9.08
C ARG A 83 -13.76 -5.14 8.38
N LEU A 84 -13.93 -4.31 7.35
CA LEU A 84 -12.82 -3.71 6.62
C LEU A 84 -11.94 -2.82 7.53
N SER A 85 -12.54 -2.11 8.48
CA SER A 85 -11.79 -1.32 9.47
C SER A 85 -10.92 -2.21 10.35
N VAL A 86 -11.45 -3.35 10.81
CA VAL A 86 -10.66 -4.33 11.57
C VAL A 86 -9.56 -4.95 10.72
N GLU A 87 -9.85 -5.33 9.47
CA GLU A 87 -8.85 -5.84 8.53
C GLU A 87 -7.73 -4.81 8.30
N LEU A 88 -8.05 -3.53 8.06
CA LEU A 88 -7.06 -2.47 7.84
C LEU A 88 -6.23 -2.15 9.08
N LEU A 89 -6.87 -2.11 10.26
CA LEU A 89 -6.15 -1.89 11.52
C LEU A 89 -5.18 -3.05 11.79
N ALA A 90 -5.63 -4.30 11.62
CA ALA A 90 -4.78 -5.47 11.77
C ALA A 90 -3.63 -5.49 10.75
N LEU A 91 -3.91 -5.11 9.49
CA LEU A 91 -2.89 -4.99 8.45
C LEU A 91 -1.84 -3.96 8.83
N MET A 92 -2.27 -2.76 9.19
CA MET A 92 -1.39 -1.66 9.58
C MET A 92 -0.48 -2.05 10.74
N LEU A 93 -1.04 -2.62 11.82
CA LEU A 93 -0.25 -3.05 12.97
C LEU A 93 0.71 -4.19 12.63
N THR A 94 0.31 -5.11 11.74
CA THR A 94 1.18 -6.20 11.27
C THR A 94 2.35 -5.64 10.46
N CYS A 95 2.11 -4.72 9.52
CA CYS A 95 3.16 -4.06 8.77
C CYS A 95 4.11 -3.28 9.69
N TYR A 96 3.60 -2.53 10.66
CA TYR A 96 4.44 -1.79 11.62
C TYR A 96 5.33 -2.70 12.45
N ALA A 97 4.77 -3.80 12.95
CA ALA A 97 5.54 -4.79 13.68
C ALA A 97 6.67 -5.37 12.81
N LEU A 98 6.38 -5.70 11.55
CA LEU A 98 7.37 -6.20 10.60
C LEU A 98 8.45 -5.17 10.30
N TRP A 99 8.10 -3.91 10.01
CA TRP A 99 9.08 -2.85 9.74
C TRP A 99 9.98 -2.57 10.95
N ILE A 100 9.48 -2.71 12.18
CA ILE A 100 10.29 -2.48 13.39
C ILE A 100 11.16 -3.68 13.74
N VAL A 101 10.64 -4.91 13.63
CA VAL A 101 11.34 -6.14 14.01
C VAL A 101 12.32 -6.59 12.91
N PHE A 102 11.94 -6.37 11.66
CA PHE A 102 12.69 -6.72 10.46
C PHE A 102 12.77 -5.49 9.54
N PRO A 103 13.54 -4.45 9.93
CA PRO A 103 13.68 -3.23 9.14
C PRO A 103 14.33 -3.51 7.79
N VAL A 104 13.69 -3.01 6.73
CA VAL A 104 14.14 -3.16 5.35
C VAL A 104 14.18 -1.78 4.74
N SER A 105 15.37 -1.35 4.34
CA SER A 105 15.56 -0.14 3.54
C SER A 105 15.60 -0.46 2.04
N VAL A 106 15.24 0.50 1.19
CA VAL A 106 15.36 0.38 -0.27
C VAL A 106 16.49 1.26 -0.79
N ASP A 107 17.41 0.64 -1.54
CA ASP A 107 18.57 1.30 -2.16
C ASP A 107 18.43 1.50 -3.69
N LEU A 108 17.20 1.46 -4.23
CA LEU A 108 16.94 1.51 -5.68
C LEU A 108 16.73 2.92 -6.24
N ARG A 109 16.47 3.91 -5.39
CA ARG A 109 16.16 5.28 -5.82
C ARG A 109 17.31 5.85 -6.63
N VAL A 110 16.98 6.52 -7.74
CA VAL A 110 17.97 7.16 -8.60
C VAL A 110 18.33 8.56 -8.09
N GLU A 111 19.48 9.07 -8.52
CA GLU A 111 19.93 10.44 -8.25
C GLU A 111 19.06 11.50 -8.95
N ASP A 112 19.04 12.71 -8.39
CA ASP A 112 18.27 13.83 -8.93
C ASP A 112 18.63 14.17 -10.38
N SER A 113 19.91 14.08 -10.74
CA SER A 113 20.39 14.29 -12.12
C SER A 113 19.74 13.33 -13.13
N ALA A 114 19.37 12.12 -12.70
CA ALA A 114 18.66 11.16 -13.52
C ALA A 114 17.18 11.51 -13.64
N LEU A 115 16.58 12.05 -12.58
CA LEU A 115 15.18 12.50 -12.56
C LEU A 115 14.97 13.74 -13.43
N GLU A 116 15.87 14.71 -13.38
CA GLU A 116 15.80 15.97 -14.16
C GLU A 116 15.63 15.73 -15.67
N ARG A 117 16.24 14.66 -16.20
CA ARG A 117 16.09 14.25 -17.61
C ARG A 117 14.66 13.90 -18.03
N HIS A 118 13.76 13.75 -17.06
CA HIS A 118 12.34 13.44 -17.28
C HIS A 118 11.41 14.63 -16.99
N GLY A 119 11.95 15.83 -16.79
CA GLY A 119 11.18 17.06 -16.54
C GLY A 119 10.23 16.92 -15.34
N TRP A 120 9.02 17.46 -15.48
CA TRP A 120 8.03 17.50 -14.40
C TRP A 120 7.65 16.11 -13.84
N LEU A 121 7.75 15.04 -14.63
CA LEU A 121 7.52 13.67 -14.15
C LEU A 121 8.65 13.23 -13.21
N GLY A 122 9.89 13.57 -13.53
CA GLY A 122 11.04 13.31 -12.66
C GLY A 122 10.97 14.12 -11.38
N GLU A 123 10.62 15.39 -11.46
CA GLU A 123 10.37 16.25 -10.29
C GLU A 123 9.30 15.65 -9.37
N LEU A 124 8.23 15.09 -9.94
CA LEU A 124 7.17 14.44 -9.18
C LEU A 124 7.63 13.13 -8.52
N VAL A 125 8.50 12.35 -9.19
CA VAL A 125 9.16 11.19 -8.55
C VAL A 125 10.04 11.66 -7.39
N GLY A 126 10.89 12.66 -7.60
CA GLY A 126 11.77 13.23 -6.58
C GLY A 126 11.00 13.79 -5.37
N PHE A 127 9.87 14.46 -5.62
CA PHE A 127 8.96 14.91 -4.56
C PHE A 127 8.50 13.75 -3.66
N ASN A 128 8.18 12.60 -4.25
CA ASN A 128 7.78 11.39 -3.51
C ASN A 128 8.97 10.72 -2.82
N TYR A 129 10.16 10.76 -3.41
CA TYR A 129 11.38 10.28 -2.76
C TYR A 129 11.67 11.08 -1.48
N GLY A 130 11.66 12.41 -1.53
CA GLY A 130 11.84 13.26 -0.34
C GLY A 130 10.70 13.12 0.68
N ARG A 131 9.51 12.76 0.19
CA ARG A 131 8.31 12.25 0.86
C ARG A 131 8.49 11.19 1.94
N ALA A 132 8.95 10.06 1.44
CA ALA A 132 8.61 8.77 1.97
C ALA A 132 9.84 8.15 2.59
N SER A 133 9.68 7.63 3.81
CA SER A 133 10.72 6.83 4.46
C SER A 133 11.20 5.70 3.55
N LEU A 134 12.51 5.48 3.57
CA LEU A 134 13.15 4.33 2.93
C LEU A 134 12.93 3.03 3.71
N TRP A 135 12.63 3.13 5.01
CA TRP A 135 12.71 2.03 5.98
C TRP A 135 11.38 1.27 6.20
N ASN A 136 10.33 1.67 5.48
CA ASN A 136 9.03 1.00 5.48
C ASN A 136 8.84 0.16 4.21
N ALA A 137 9.91 -0.46 3.72
CA ALA A 137 9.89 -1.11 2.42
C ALA A 137 9.08 -2.41 2.41
N CYS A 138 9.42 -3.36 3.28
CA CYS A 138 8.84 -4.70 3.26
C CYS A 138 8.09 -5.04 4.55
N PRO A 139 6.80 -5.41 4.48
CA PRO A 139 5.97 -5.52 3.28
C PRO A 139 5.55 -4.15 2.73
N SER A 140 5.31 -4.04 1.42
CA SER A 140 4.83 -2.77 0.84
C SER A 140 3.37 -2.51 1.19
N PHE A 141 3.08 -1.44 1.94
CA PHE A 141 1.70 -1.05 2.26
C PHE A 141 0.97 -0.45 1.05
N HIS A 142 1.70 0.15 0.11
CA HIS A 142 1.17 0.60 -1.19
C HIS A 142 0.60 -0.57 -2.01
N VAL A 143 1.04 -1.80 -1.73
CA VAL A 143 0.47 -3.03 -2.29
C VAL A 143 -0.60 -3.60 -1.37
N ALA A 144 -0.26 -3.81 -0.10
CA ALA A 144 -1.10 -4.54 0.85
C ALA A 144 -2.45 -3.83 1.11
N GLY A 145 -2.44 -2.50 1.25
CA GLY A 145 -3.64 -1.70 1.50
C GLY A 145 -4.65 -1.76 0.36
N PRO A 146 -4.29 -1.34 -0.87
CA PRO A 146 -5.17 -1.44 -2.04
C PRO A 146 -5.63 -2.87 -2.34
N TRP A 147 -4.75 -3.86 -2.16
CA TRP A 147 -5.10 -5.28 -2.30
C TRP A 147 -6.23 -5.67 -1.34
N LEU A 148 -6.06 -5.38 -0.04
CA LEU A 148 -7.04 -5.71 1.00
C LEU A 148 -8.38 -4.98 0.76
N LEU A 149 -8.33 -3.69 0.41
CA LEU A 149 -9.51 -2.91 0.03
C LEU A 149 -10.28 -3.58 -1.13
N CYS A 150 -9.57 -4.04 -2.16
CA CYS A 150 -10.15 -4.78 -3.29
C CYS A 150 -10.86 -6.08 -2.88
N ARG A 151 -10.44 -6.74 -1.79
CA ARG A 151 -11.12 -7.93 -1.24
C ARG A 151 -12.47 -7.60 -0.60
N ALA A 152 -12.75 -6.33 -0.30
CA ALA A 152 -14.06 -5.89 0.19
C ALA A 152 -15.12 -5.78 -0.93
N LEU A 153 -14.71 -5.76 -2.20
CA LEU A 153 -15.63 -5.63 -3.33
C LEU A 153 -16.57 -6.86 -3.44
N PRO A 154 -17.88 -6.65 -3.63
CA PRO A 154 -18.84 -7.74 -3.79
C PRO A 154 -18.58 -8.54 -5.10
N PRO A 155 -18.64 -9.90 -5.06
CA PRO A 155 -18.43 -10.73 -6.25
C PRO A 155 -19.40 -10.47 -7.41
N SER A 156 -20.61 -9.97 -7.10
CA SER A 156 -21.68 -9.73 -8.06
C SER A 156 -21.36 -8.64 -9.10
N HIS A 157 -20.41 -7.73 -8.84
CA HIS A 157 -20.14 -6.58 -9.70
C HIS A 157 -18.80 -6.72 -10.43
N ARG A 158 -18.81 -7.54 -11.49
CA ARG A 158 -17.60 -7.89 -12.27
C ARG A 158 -16.88 -6.66 -12.85
N ALA A 159 -17.60 -5.65 -13.33
CA ALA A 159 -17.00 -4.45 -13.95
C ALA A 159 -16.15 -3.65 -12.94
N TRP A 160 -16.72 -3.31 -11.77
CA TRP A 160 -15.98 -2.61 -10.71
C TRP A 160 -14.77 -3.40 -10.25
N ARG A 161 -14.91 -4.73 -10.10
CA ARG A 161 -13.79 -5.58 -9.75
C ARG A 161 -12.66 -5.50 -10.76
N VAL A 162 -12.95 -5.57 -12.07
CA VAL A 162 -11.93 -5.43 -13.11
C VAL A 162 -11.22 -4.08 -13.00
N ILE A 163 -11.96 -2.98 -12.85
CA ILE A 163 -11.40 -1.63 -12.74
C ILE A 163 -10.49 -1.50 -11.52
N PHE A 164 -10.97 -1.88 -10.33
CA PHE A 164 -10.18 -1.73 -9.11
C PHE A 164 -8.99 -2.70 -9.05
N TRP A 165 -9.11 -3.93 -9.55
CA TRP A 165 -7.97 -4.84 -9.65
C TRP A 165 -6.93 -4.38 -10.67
N ALA A 166 -7.36 -3.78 -11.79
CA ALA A 166 -6.44 -3.15 -12.73
C ALA A 166 -5.71 -1.96 -12.10
N ALA A 167 -6.41 -1.14 -11.30
CA ALA A 167 -5.79 -0.06 -10.55
C ALA A 167 -4.78 -0.57 -9.50
N VAL A 168 -5.10 -1.66 -8.77
CA VAL A 168 -4.16 -2.32 -7.85
C VAL A 168 -2.92 -2.81 -8.60
N ALA A 169 -3.09 -3.47 -9.75
CA ALA A 169 -1.96 -3.94 -10.56
C ALA A 169 -1.08 -2.77 -11.04
N ALA A 170 -1.69 -1.64 -11.43
CA ALA A 170 -0.97 -0.43 -11.82
C ALA A 170 -0.20 0.21 -10.66
N ILE A 171 -0.79 0.25 -9.45
CA ILE A 171 -0.12 0.73 -8.22
C ILE A 171 1.04 -0.21 -7.84
N MET A 172 0.85 -1.53 -7.93
CA MET A 172 1.91 -2.50 -7.66
C MET A 172 3.08 -2.31 -8.62
N ALA A 173 2.79 -2.25 -9.93
CA ALA A 173 3.81 -2.04 -10.94
C ALA A 173 4.52 -0.69 -10.77
N SER A 174 3.78 0.37 -10.40
CA SER A 174 4.39 1.69 -10.24
C SER A 174 5.45 1.70 -9.13
N THR A 175 5.24 0.98 -8.03
CA THR A 175 6.21 0.95 -6.92
C THR A 175 7.62 0.52 -7.33
N VAL A 176 7.72 -0.48 -8.22
CA VAL A 176 9.02 -0.94 -8.74
C VAL A 176 9.52 -0.08 -9.89
N LEU A 177 8.61 0.40 -10.76
CA LEU A 177 8.96 1.22 -11.92
C LEU A 177 9.41 2.64 -11.55
N ILE A 178 8.97 3.15 -10.39
CA ILE A 178 9.52 4.38 -9.78
C ILE A 178 10.60 4.06 -8.74
N ARG A 179 11.09 2.82 -8.67
CA ARG A 179 12.28 2.42 -7.88
C ARG A 179 12.20 2.71 -6.38
N ILE A 180 11.03 2.54 -5.78
CA ILE A 180 10.83 2.73 -4.32
C ILE A 180 10.62 1.44 -3.54
N HIS A 181 10.50 0.29 -4.23
CA HIS A 181 10.33 -1.03 -3.63
C HIS A 181 11.10 -2.09 -4.42
N TYR A 182 11.60 -3.11 -3.73
CA TYR A 182 12.03 -4.37 -4.35
C TYR A 182 10.82 -5.19 -4.79
N LEU A 183 11.00 -6.13 -5.71
CA LEU A 183 9.95 -7.05 -6.13
C LEU A 183 9.43 -7.91 -4.96
N LEU A 184 10.30 -8.33 -4.04
CA LEU A 184 9.87 -9.13 -2.89
C LEU A 184 8.97 -8.34 -1.94
N ASP A 185 9.12 -7.01 -1.84
CA ASP A 185 8.23 -6.16 -1.02
C ASP A 185 6.77 -6.26 -1.49
N ILE A 186 6.56 -6.41 -2.80
CA ILE A 186 5.25 -6.61 -3.42
C ILE A 186 4.69 -7.97 -3.01
N VAL A 187 5.50 -9.04 -3.12
CA VAL A 187 5.10 -10.41 -2.79
C VAL A 187 4.69 -10.49 -1.31
N PHE A 188 5.51 -9.94 -0.41
CA PHE A 188 5.20 -9.88 1.01
C PHE A 188 3.99 -8.99 1.30
N GLY A 189 3.81 -7.88 0.59
CA GLY A 189 2.61 -7.04 0.66
C GLY A 189 1.32 -7.82 0.38
N VAL A 190 1.30 -8.58 -0.70
CA VAL A 190 0.16 -9.46 -1.04
C VAL A 190 -0.03 -10.55 0.01
N ALA A 191 1.06 -11.23 0.41
CA ALA A 191 1.01 -12.32 1.38
C ALA A 191 0.45 -11.88 2.74
N VAL A 192 0.89 -10.74 3.26
CA VAL A 192 0.41 -10.18 4.53
C VAL A 192 -1.05 -9.74 4.41
N ALA A 193 -1.44 -9.11 3.30
CA ALA A 193 -2.84 -8.73 3.07
C ALA A 193 -3.78 -9.94 3.04
N GLU A 194 -3.42 -11.00 2.32
CA GLU A 194 -4.20 -12.24 2.30
C GLU A 194 -4.23 -12.94 3.66
N PHE A 195 -3.09 -12.99 4.37
CA PHE A 195 -3.03 -13.55 5.72
C PHE A 195 -4.01 -12.84 6.66
N VAL A 196 -3.97 -11.50 6.71
CA VAL A 196 -4.86 -10.69 7.55
C VAL A 196 -6.31 -10.87 7.13
N HIS A 197 -6.61 -10.82 5.83
CA HIS A 197 -7.95 -11.01 5.31
C HIS A 197 -8.55 -12.36 5.75
N HIS A 198 -7.78 -13.45 5.61
CA HIS A 198 -8.23 -14.78 6.00
C HIS A 198 -8.37 -14.92 7.53
N LEU A 199 -7.44 -14.36 8.30
CA LEU A 199 -7.49 -14.38 9.77
C LEU A 199 -8.76 -13.70 10.30
N VAL A 200 -9.05 -12.48 9.82
CA VAL A 200 -10.22 -11.72 10.25
C VAL A 200 -11.52 -12.38 9.75
N ARG A 201 -11.57 -12.81 8.48
CA ARG A 201 -12.76 -13.48 7.95
C ARG A 201 -13.14 -14.75 8.70
N ARG A 202 -12.17 -15.58 9.10
CA ARG A 202 -12.43 -16.79 9.88
C ARG A 202 -13.12 -16.46 11.20
N ARG A 203 -12.66 -15.41 11.89
CA ARG A 203 -13.26 -14.96 13.16
C ARG A 203 -14.62 -14.29 12.98
N TRP A 204 -14.83 -13.60 11.86
CA TRP A 204 -16.10 -12.93 11.56
C TRP A 204 -17.20 -13.90 11.11
N ALA A 205 -16.84 -15.05 10.52
CA ALA A 205 -17.81 -16.08 10.16
C ALA A 205 -18.24 -16.96 11.36
N SER A 206 -17.47 -16.92 12.46
CA SER A 206 -17.78 -17.63 13.71
C SER A 206 -18.61 -16.81 14.72
N THR A 207 -19.03 -15.60 14.33
CA THR A 207 -19.85 -14.67 15.14
C THR A 207 -21.15 -14.36 14.43
#